data_AF-A0A7K4H931-F1
#
_entry.id   AF-A0A7K4H931-F1
#
_cell.length_a   1.000
_cell.length_b   1.000
_cell.length_c   1.000
_cell.angle_alpha   90.00
_cell.angle_beta   90.00
_cell.angle_gamma   90.00
#
_symmetry.space_group_name_H-M   'P 1'
#
loop_
_entity.id
_entity.type
_entity.pdbx_description
1 polymer ?
#
loop_
_entity_poly.entity_id
_entity_poly.type
_entity_poly.pdbx_seq_one_letter_code
_entity_poly.pdbx_strand_id
1 'polypeptide(L)' 'MKKEIYEKIKDELPEKLRKDIEKYGLENFEFEILDSAQTPEELDRKHKKYIKKYNSIEPRGYNLPEDIRDEK' A
#
# COMPACT_ATOMS: atom_id res chain seq x y z
N MET A 1 -1.93 17.77 -7.15
CA MET A 1 -0.92 16.76 -6.79
C MET A 1 -1.47 15.56 -6.00
N LYS A 2 -1.87 15.66 -4.71
CA LYS A 2 -2.41 14.48 -3.96
C LYS A 2 -3.60 13.79 -4.64
N LYS A 3 -4.58 14.59 -5.10
CA LYS A 3 -5.75 14.07 -5.83
C LYS A 3 -5.35 13.33 -7.11
N GLU A 4 -4.41 13.88 -7.90
CA GLU A 4 -3.95 13.23 -9.13
C GLU A 4 -3.22 11.91 -8.85
N ILE A 5 -2.45 11.83 -7.76
CA ILE A 5 -1.81 10.58 -7.34
C ILE A 5 -2.89 9.57 -6.96
N TYR A 6 -3.83 9.97 -6.09
CA TYR A 6 -4.92 9.10 -5.66
C TYR A 6 -5.73 8.56 -6.84
N GLU A 7 -6.14 9.42 -7.77
CA GLU A 7 -6.91 9.00 -8.95
C GLU A 7 -6.16 7.98 -9.82
N LYS A 8 -4.82 7.99 -9.84
CA LYS A 8 -4.00 7.03 -10.59
C LYS A 8 -3.89 5.67 -9.91
N ILE A 9 -3.92 5.62 -8.58
CA ILE A 9 -3.63 4.40 -7.80
C ILE A 9 -4.85 3.81 -7.10
N LYS A 10 -5.97 4.53 -7.03
CA LYS A 10 -7.15 4.16 -6.21
C LYS A 10 -7.67 2.76 -6.49
N ASP A 11 -7.53 2.26 -7.72
CA ASP A 11 -8.03 0.94 -8.11
C ASP A 11 -7.10 -0.20 -7.65
N GLU A 12 -5.85 0.11 -7.34
CA GLU A 12 -4.85 -0.82 -6.80
C GLU A 12 -4.82 -0.80 -5.26
N LEU A 13 -5.51 0.15 -4.61
CA LEU A 13 -5.56 0.24 -3.16
C LEU A 13 -6.48 -0.83 -2.55
N PRO A 14 -6.12 -1.38 -1.37
CA PRO A 14 -7.00 -2.25 -0.60
C PRO A 14 -8.37 -1.59 -0.33
N GLU A 15 -9.44 -2.38 -0.41
CA GLU A 15 -10.82 -1.90 -0.26
C GLU A 15 -11.02 -1.10 1.05
N LYS A 16 -10.45 -1.58 2.16
CA LYS A 16 -10.52 -0.89 3.45
C LYS A 16 -9.87 0.49 3.43
N LEU A 17 -8.70 0.61 2.79
CA LEU A 17 -8.02 1.90 2.66
C LEU A 17 -8.85 2.88 1.83
N ARG A 18 -9.46 2.42 0.74
CA ARG A 18 -10.37 3.25 -0.06
C ARG A 18 -11.55 3.76 0.75
N LYS A 19 -12.20 2.86 1.51
CA LYS A 19 -13.34 3.20 2.38
C LYS A 19 -12.96 4.21 3.46
N ASP A 20 -11.78 4.06 4.07
CA ASP A 20 -11.32 5.01 5.08
C ASP A 20 -10.92 6.36 4.46
N ILE A 21 -10.34 6.39 3.25
CA ILE A 21 -10.11 7.64 2.51
C ILE A 21 -11.43 8.35 2.18
N GLU A 22 -12.45 7.62 1.73
CA GLU A 22 -13.78 8.19 1.47
C GLU A 22 -14.44 8.73 2.75
N LYS A 23 -14.26 8.03 3.87
CA LYS A 23 -14.87 8.38 5.17
C LYS A 23 -14.18 9.56 5.85
N TYR A 24 -12.85 9.59 5.83
CA TYR A 24 -12.06 10.54 6.60
C TYR A 24 -11.51 11.68 5.74
N GLY A 25 -11.60 11.60 4.41
CA GLY A 25 -11.10 12.63 3.50
C GLY A 25 -9.63 12.44 3.15
N LEU A 26 -9.30 12.65 1.87
CA LEU A 26 -7.95 12.47 1.31
C LEU A 26 -6.89 13.37 1.99
N GLU A 27 -7.31 14.51 2.52
CA GLU A 27 -6.46 15.45 3.25
C GLU A 27 -5.87 14.88 4.54
N ASN A 28 -6.51 13.86 5.13
CA ASN A 28 -6.04 13.17 6.33
C ASN A 28 -5.07 12.01 6.01
N PHE A 29 -4.73 11.83 4.74
CA PHE A 29 -3.77 10.83 4.28
C PHE A 29 -2.56 11.49 3.61
N GLU A 30 -1.41 10.84 3.77
CA GLU A 30 -0.15 11.21 3.12
C GLU A 30 0.33 10.06 2.24
N PHE A 31 0.88 10.41 1.08
CA PHE A 31 1.46 9.46 0.12
C PHE A 31 2.93 9.80 -0.06
N GLU A 32 3.79 8.81 0.14
CA GLU A 32 5.24 8.94 0.02
C GLU A 32 5.81 7.75 -0.75
N ILE A 33 6.80 8.01 -1.61
CA ILE A 33 7.57 6.96 -2.26
C ILE A 33 8.63 6.46 -1.27
N LEU A 34 8.47 5.24 -0.77
CA LEU A 34 9.42 4.62 0.16
C LEU A 34 10.70 4.13 -0.53
N ASP A 35 10.58 3.65 -1.77
CA ASP A 35 11.68 3.04 -2.53
C ASP A 35 11.27 2.92 -4.01
N SER A 36 12.23 2.62 -4.89
CA SER A 36 12.00 2.30 -6.30
C SER A 36 12.61 0.95 -6.65
N ALA A 37 12.13 0.28 -7.69
CA ALA A 37 12.66 -1.01 -8.14
C ALA A 37 12.88 -1.00 -9.64
N GLN A 38 13.88 -1.74 -10.11
CA GLN A 38 14.16 -1.90 -11.55
C GLN A 38 13.59 -3.19 -12.13
N THR A 39 13.25 -4.16 -11.28
CA THR A 39 12.64 -5.43 -11.70
C THR A 39 11.44 -5.79 -10.83
N PRO A 40 10.48 -6.57 -11.35
CA PRO A 40 9.36 -7.07 -10.56
C PRO A 40 9.78 -7.87 -9.31
N GLU A 41 10.87 -8.64 -9.40
CA GLU A 41 11.37 -9.44 -8.28
C GLU A 41 11.95 -8.54 -7.17
N GLU A 42 12.65 -7.46 -7.55
CA GLU A 42 13.10 -6.46 -6.59
C GLU A 42 11.91 -5.75 -5.93
N LEU A 43 10.88 -5.43 -6.71
CA LEU A 43 9.67 -4.79 -6.23
C LEU A 43 8.95 -5.68 -5.21
N ASP A 44 8.70 -6.95 -5.50
CA ASP A 44 8.07 -7.91 -4.59
C ASP A 44 8.86 -8.06 -3.29
N ARG A 45 10.18 -8.26 -3.40
CA ARG A 45 11.07 -8.37 -2.24
C ARG A 45 11.03 -7.11 -1.36
N LYS A 46 11.05 -5.93 -1.97
CA LYS A 46 10.96 -4.64 -1.25
C LYS A 46 9.57 -4.45 -0.63
N HIS A 47 8.51 -4.81 -1.33
CA HIS A 47 7.14 -4.75 -0.84
C HIS A 47 7.00 -5.57 0.45
N LYS A 48 7.39 -6.86 0.41
CA LYS A 48 7.41 -7.74 1.59
C LYS A 48 8.28 -7.20 2.73
N LYS A 49 9.44 -6.62 2.40
CA LYS A 49 10.33 -5.97 3.39
C LYS A 49 9.64 -4.81 4.10
N TYR A 50 8.98 -3.91 3.37
CA TYR A 50 8.33 -2.74 3.96
C TYR A 50 7.08 -3.10 4.75
N ILE A 51 6.27 -4.05 4.28
CA ILE A 51 5.12 -4.56 5.06
C ILE A 51 5.59 -5.08 6.43
N LYS A 52 6.65 -5.90 6.45
CA LYS A 52 7.22 -6.43 7.69
C LYS A 52 7.82 -5.33 8.56
N LYS A 53 8.55 -4.37 7.97
CA LYS A 53 9.18 -3.24 8.68
C LYS A 53 8.15 -2.36 9.39
N TYR A 54 7.04 -2.05 8.73
CA TYR A 54 5.99 -1.19 9.27
C TYR A 54 4.88 -1.95 10.00
N ASN A 55 4.89 -3.30 9.96
CA ASN A 55 3.87 -4.13 10.59
C ASN A 55 2.46 -3.72 10.12
N SER A 56 2.32 -3.49 8.82
CA SER A 56 1.16 -2.84 8.20
C SER A 56 0.08 -3.81 7.71
N ILE A 57 0.12 -5.07 8.13
CA ILE A 57 -0.91 -6.08 7.84
C ILE A 57 -2.13 -5.83 8.73
N GLU A 58 -3.32 -5.99 8.18
CA GLU A 58 -4.58 -5.97 8.94
C GLU A 58 -4.49 -6.87 10.20
N PRO A 59 -4.88 -6.39 11.40
CA PRO A 59 -5.59 -5.13 11.69
C PRO A 59 -4.71 -3.92 12.01
N ARG A 60 -3.40 -4.02 11.84
CA ARG A 60 -2.44 -2.96 12.20
C ARG A 60 -2.18 -1.98 11.05
N GLY A 61 -2.57 -2.34 9.84
CA GLY A 61 -2.58 -1.47 8.66
C GLY A 61 -3.52 -2.04 7.61
N TYR A 62 -3.30 -1.66 6.34
CA TYR A 62 -4.21 -1.98 5.24
C TYR A 62 -3.72 -3.12 4.34
N ASN A 63 -2.51 -3.65 4.54
CA ASN A 63 -1.99 -4.77 3.77
C ASN A 63 -2.71 -6.08 4.14
N LEU A 64 -2.83 -6.98 3.17
CA LEU A 64 -3.50 -8.26 3.35
C LEU A 64 -2.49 -9.37 3.72
N PRO A 65 -2.90 -10.42 4.46
CA PRO A 65 -2.02 -11.55 4.77
C PRO A 65 -1.43 -12.25 3.53
N GLU A 66 -2.11 -12.17 2.39
CA GLU A 66 -1.66 -12.69 1.11
C GLU A 66 -0.42 -11.97 0.57
N ASP A 67 -0.22 -10.68 0.90
CA ASP A 67 0.91 -9.86 0.42
C ASP A 67 2.28 -10.34 0.90
N ILE A 68 2.31 -11.22 1.90
CA ILE A 68 3.53 -11.79 2.47
C ILE A 68 3.65 -13.30 2.29
N ARG A 69 2.73 -13.92 1.53
CA ARG A 69 2.81 -15.36 1.23
C ARG A 69 3.76 -15.55 0.04
N ASP A 70 4.72 -16.44 0.21
CA ASP A 70 5.45 -16.98 -0.94
C ASP A 70 4.57 -18.07 -1.57
N GLU A 71 4.39 -18.02 -2.89
CA GLU A 71 3.73 -19.10 -3.63
C GLU A 71 4.52 -20.40 -3.36
N LYS A 72 3.81 -21.45 -2.96
CA LYS A 72 4.39 -22.76 -2.64
C LYS A 72 4.68 -23.57 -3.90
#